data_AF-A0A238U4S1-F1
#
_entry.id   AF-A0A238U4S1-F1
#
_cell.length_a   1.000
_cell.length_b   1.000
_cell.length_c   1.000
_cell.angle_alpha   90.00
_cell.angle_beta   90.00
_cell.angle_gamma   90.00
#
_symmetry.space_group_name_H-M   'P 1'
#
loop_
_entity.id
_entity.type
_entity.pdbx_description
1 polymer ?
#
loop_
_entity_poly.entity_id
_entity_poly.type
_entity_poly.pdbx_seq_one_letter_code
_entity_poly.pdbx_strand_id
1 'polypeptide(L)'
;MIISENSFIRKPPKILLPRQIPVFDAITCSVDICEISYKNLKEKLNKFSNKPNPKGLVFQELYLEIWSIFNNLTIFSNLLNEHFGIEKNNPLFENFYEVRQLRNTIAHIEKRITEILIEKEFPIYGVISWTKNIKNTNDSKLFAVSTGTFTDKNKMNGKILGVNSKFKEKEIYNICYTGIIRNLDNTFQEVSVNIDEIIQQLKGIIEHLESQINIKKSEERHLTNLFIEIDGSWK
;
A
#
# COMPACT_ATOMS: atom_id res chain seq x y z
N MET A 1 9.03 11.43 -2.72
CA MET A 1 9.90 10.46 -2.04
C MET A 1 9.53 10.43 -0.58
N ILE A 2 9.09 9.28 -0.08
CA ILE A 2 8.82 9.07 1.34
C ILE A 2 10.14 9.07 2.11
N ILE A 3 11.13 8.32 1.63
CA ILE A 3 12.50 8.34 2.14
C ILE A 3 13.36 9.22 1.23
N SER A 4 13.92 10.30 1.79
CA SER A 4 14.79 11.21 1.02
C SER A 4 16.05 10.52 0.50
N GLU A 5 16.67 11.05 -0.55
CA GLU A 5 17.93 10.49 -1.10
C GLU A 5 19.11 10.58 -0.12
N ASN A 6 19.03 11.49 0.85
CA ASN A 6 20.06 11.75 1.86
C ASN A 6 19.66 11.23 3.26
N SER A 7 18.58 10.47 3.34
CA SER A 7 18.12 9.77 4.52
C SER A 7 19.20 8.88 5.13
N PHE A 8 19.25 8.82 6.46
CA PHE A 8 20.12 7.87 7.16
C PHE A 8 19.59 6.44 7.06
N ILE A 9 18.27 6.25 6.89
CA ILE A 9 17.68 4.95 6.62
C ILE A 9 18.16 4.40 5.25
N ARG A 10 18.23 5.25 4.22
CA ARG A 10 18.69 4.87 2.86
C ARG A 10 20.21 4.67 2.77
N LYS A 11 20.96 5.51 3.49
CA LYS A 11 22.42 5.52 3.51
C LYS A 11 22.89 5.39 4.97
N PRO A 12 22.79 4.20 5.56
CA PRO A 12 23.11 3.98 6.96
C PRO A 12 24.58 4.35 7.26
N PRO A 13 24.85 4.98 8.41
CA PRO A 13 26.20 5.38 8.80
C PRO A 13 27.10 4.16 9.02
N LYS A 14 28.39 4.30 8.73
CA LYS A 14 29.36 3.20 8.85
C LYS A 14 29.60 2.69 10.27
N ILE A 15 29.16 3.45 11.28
CA ILE A 15 29.18 3.02 12.68
C ILE A 15 28.27 1.82 12.94
N LEU A 16 27.23 1.62 12.10
CA LEU A 16 26.38 0.45 12.17
C LEU A 16 27.14 -0.79 11.70
N LEU A 17 26.91 -1.90 12.41
CA LEU A 17 27.52 -3.18 12.08
C LEU A 17 27.00 -3.68 10.71
N PRO A 18 27.84 -4.32 9.88
CA PRO A 18 27.42 -4.82 8.56
C PRO A 18 26.15 -5.67 8.58
N ARG A 19 25.93 -6.48 9.63
CA ARG A 19 24.71 -7.30 9.79
C ARG A 19 23.42 -6.50 9.99
N GLN A 20 23.50 -5.23 10.39
CA GLN A 20 22.34 -4.36 10.58
C GLN A 20 21.92 -3.69 9.27
N ILE A 21 22.85 -3.53 8.32
CA ILE A 21 22.63 -2.85 7.04
C ILE A 21 21.52 -3.50 6.21
N PRO A 22 21.44 -4.84 6.07
CA PRO A 22 20.36 -5.48 5.34
C PRO A 22 18.95 -5.15 5.87
N VAL A 23 18.81 -4.86 7.16
CA VAL A 23 17.51 -4.47 7.75
C VAL A 23 17.10 -3.08 7.26
N PHE A 24 18.04 -2.14 7.21
CA PHE A 24 17.81 -0.80 6.66
C PHE A 24 17.50 -0.84 5.16
N ASP A 25 18.18 -1.73 4.42
CA ASP A 25 17.92 -1.95 3.00
C ASP A 25 16.52 -2.51 2.77
N ALA A 26 16.13 -3.52 3.56
CA ALA A 26 14.80 -4.11 3.49
C ALA A 26 13.69 -3.09 3.84
N ILE A 27 13.92 -2.22 4.84
CA ILE A 27 13.02 -1.10 5.15
C ILE A 27 12.92 -0.15 3.97
N THR A 28 14.05 0.27 3.41
CA THR A 28 14.11 1.21 2.29
C THR A 28 13.37 0.66 1.08
N CYS A 29 13.66 -0.57 0.68
CA CYS A 29 12.98 -1.24 -0.43
C CYS A 29 11.48 -1.37 -0.20
N SER A 30 11.05 -1.76 1.01
CA SER A 30 9.62 -1.91 1.32
C SER A 30 8.88 -0.57 1.16
N VAL A 31 9.47 0.51 1.65
CA VAL A 31 8.87 1.85 1.57
C VAL A 31 8.87 2.38 0.14
N ASP A 32 9.97 2.20 -0.59
CA ASP A 32 10.09 2.62 -1.98
C ASP A 32 9.07 1.88 -2.87
N ILE A 33 8.88 0.57 -2.67
CA ILE A 33 7.85 -0.20 -3.39
C ILE A 33 6.45 0.33 -3.07
N CYS A 34 6.15 0.67 -1.81
CA CYS A 34 4.86 1.28 -1.46
C CYS A 34 4.65 2.62 -2.20
N GLU A 35 5.67 3.48 -2.25
CA GLU A 35 5.58 4.76 -2.95
C GLU A 35 5.39 4.59 -4.46
N ILE A 36 6.18 3.71 -5.08
CA ILE A 36 6.09 3.39 -6.52
C ILE A 36 4.69 2.86 -6.84
N SER A 37 4.20 1.87 -6.09
CA SER A 37 2.88 1.29 -6.35
C SER A 37 1.75 2.29 -6.12
N TYR A 38 1.85 3.15 -5.11
CA TYR A 38 0.86 4.20 -4.89
C TYR A 38 0.84 5.24 -6.01
N LYS A 39 2.01 5.64 -6.54
CA LYS A 39 2.11 6.52 -7.70
C LYS A 39 1.48 5.86 -8.93
N ASN A 40 1.86 4.62 -9.24
CA ASN A 40 1.32 3.87 -10.36
C ASN A 40 -0.19 3.69 -10.26
N LEU A 41 -0.69 3.39 -9.06
CA LEU A 41 -2.13 3.27 -8.78
C LEU A 41 -2.86 4.56 -9.16
N LYS A 42 -2.38 5.73 -8.68
CA LYS A 42 -3.00 7.02 -9.04
C LYS A 42 -3.02 7.29 -10.53
N GLU A 43 -1.90 7.04 -11.21
CA GLU A 43 -1.81 7.24 -12.65
C GLU A 43 -2.81 6.36 -13.40
N LYS A 44 -2.92 5.08 -13.02
CA LYS A 44 -3.87 4.13 -13.59
C LYS A 44 -5.32 4.53 -13.30
N LEU A 45 -5.64 4.91 -12.06
CA LEU A 45 -6.98 5.39 -11.68
C LEU A 45 -7.36 6.67 -12.44
N ASN A 46 -6.41 7.60 -12.61
CA ASN A 46 -6.65 8.82 -13.37
C ASN A 46 -6.95 8.53 -14.85
N LYS A 47 -6.13 7.68 -15.48
CA LYS A 47 -6.34 7.19 -16.85
C LYS A 47 -7.71 6.52 -17.00
N PHE A 48 -8.03 5.59 -16.09
CA PHE A 48 -9.30 4.87 -16.10
C PHE A 48 -10.51 5.80 -15.93
N SER A 49 -10.41 6.81 -15.06
CA SER A 49 -11.48 7.79 -14.85
C SER A 49 -11.74 8.66 -16.08
N ASN A 50 -10.71 8.95 -16.88
CA ASN A 50 -10.85 9.74 -18.12
C ASN A 50 -11.43 8.91 -19.26
N LYS A 51 -10.99 7.66 -19.38
CA LYS A 51 -11.39 6.76 -20.46
C LYS A 51 -11.60 5.36 -19.90
N PRO A 52 -12.79 5.08 -19.33
CA PRO A 52 -13.10 3.75 -18.81
C PRO A 52 -12.94 2.73 -19.94
N ASN A 53 -11.99 1.81 -19.78
CA ASN A 53 -11.81 0.69 -20.69
C ASN A 53 -11.74 -0.59 -19.85
N PRO A 54 -12.86 -1.31 -19.70
CA PRO A 54 -12.90 -2.54 -18.90
C PRO A 54 -12.20 -3.71 -19.59
N LYS A 55 -11.66 -3.53 -20.81
CA LYS A 55 -10.94 -4.58 -21.54
C LYS A 55 -9.47 -4.63 -21.14
N GLY A 56 -8.88 -5.82 -21.23
CA GLY A 56 -7.46 -6.05 -20.95
C GLY A 56 -7.19 -6.29 -19.46
N LEU A 57 -5.95 -6.00 -19.04
CA LEU A 57 -5.44 -6.31 -17.70
C LEU A 57 -5.66 -5.18 -16.68
N VAL A 58 -6.47 -4.17 -17.01
CA VAL A 58 -6.58 -2.92 -16.24
C VAL A 58 -7.00 -3.18 -14.79
N PHE A 59 -7.99 -4.06 -14.56
CA PHE A 59 -8.41 -4.39 -13.20
C PHE A 59 -7.30 -5.09 -12.42
N GLN A 60 -6.68 -6.11 -13.02
CA GLN A 60 -5.58 -6.88 -12.43
C GLN A 60 -4.41 -5.97 -12.06
N GLU A 61 -4.08 -5.00 -12.92
CA GLU A 61 -3.05 -4.01 -12.65
C GLU A 61 -3.37 -3.12 -11.44
N LEU A 62 -4.64 -2.74 -11.23
CA LEU A 62 -5.03 -1.95 -10.05
C LEU A 62 -4.89 -2.79 -8.77
N TYR A 63 -5.36 -4.03 -8.76
CA TYR A 63 -5.21 -4.92 -7.60
C TYR A 63 -3.76 -5.30 -7.33
N LEU A 64 -2.92 -5.41 -8.37
CA LEU A 64 -1.48 -5.64 -8.21
C LEU A 64 -0.81 -4.50 -7.43
N GLU A 65 -1.19 -3.25 -7.69
CA GLU A 65 -0.64 -2.12 -6.92
C GLU A 65 -1.12 -2.12 -5.47
N ILE A 66 -2.41 -2.39 -5.23
CA ILE A 66 -2.95 -2.53 -3.86
C ILE A 66 -2.23 -3.65 -3.10
N TRP A 67 -2.08 -4.81 -3.74
CA TRP A 67 -1.37 -5.95 -3.17
C TRP A 67 0.08 -5.59 -2.82
N SER A 68 0.78 -4.92 -3.74
CA SER A 68 2.17 -4.50 -3.54
C SER A 68 2.31 -3.55 -2.37
N ILE A 69 1.39 -2.57 -2.22
CA ILE A 69 1.35 -1.69 -1.05
C ILE A 69 1.12 -2.50 0.23
N PHE A 70 0.08 -3.32 0.28
CA PHE A 70 -0.28 -4.08 1.48
C PHE A 70 0.81 -5.06 1.93
N ASN A 71 1.42 -5.76 0.97
CA ASN A 71 2.48 -6.70 1.26
C ASN A 71 3.72 -5.99 1.81
N ASN A 72 4.15 -4.90 1.18
CA ASN A 72 5.36 -4.20 1.61
C ASN A 72 5.16 -3.40 2.91
N LEU A 73 3.96 -2.90 3.19
CA LEU A 73 3.61 -2.37 4.52
C LEU A 73 3.69 -3.45 5.60
N THR A 74 3.21 -4.66 5.28
CA THR A 74 3.30 -5.80 6.20
C THR A 74 4.76 -6.16 6.49
N ILE A 75 5.60 -6.26 5.44
CA ILE A 75 7.04 -6.51 5.58
C ILE A 75 7.70 -5.41 6.43
N PHE A 76 7.48 -4.15 6.09
CA PHE A 76 7.98 -2.99 6.84
C PHE A 76 7.61 -3.06 8.33
N SER A 77 6.33 -3.29 8.64
CA SER A 77 5.87 -3.40 10.03
C SER A 77 6.50 -4.57 10.79
N ASN A 78 6.77 -5.69 10.12
CA ASN A 78 7.41 -6.85 10.74
C ASN A 78 8.90 -6.55 10.99
N LEU A 79 9.60 -5.92 10.05
CA LEU A 79 11.00 -5.51 10.24
C LEU A 79 11.18 -4.58 11.44
N LEU A 80 10.29 -3.59 11.59
CA LEU A 80 10.29 -2.70 12.75
C LEU A 80 9.99 -3.43 14.06
N ASN A 81 9.08 -4.40 14.03
CA ASN A 81 8.76 -5.19 15.21
C ASN A 81 9.92 -6.10 15.63
N GLU A 82 10.49 -6.84 14.68
CA GLU A 82 11.50 -7.88 14.95
C GLU A 82 12.89 -7.29 15.24
N HIS A 83 13.26 -6.19 14.58
CA HIS A 83 14.61 -5.63 14.70
C HIS A 83 14.71 -4.37 15.55
N PHE A 84 13.59 -3.65 15.76
CA PHE A 84 13.56 -2.41 16.54
C PHE A 84 12.63 -2.47 17.75
N GLY A 85 11.95 -3.61 17.98
CA GLY A 85 11.09 -3.81 19.15
C GLY A 85 9.81 -2.97 19.13
N ILE A 86 9.42 -2.40 17.99
CA ILE A 86 8.18 -1.62 17.89
C ILE A 86 7.00 -2.58 17.84
N GLU A 87 6.23 -2.67 18.92
CA GLU A 87 5.11 -3.60 19.00
C GLU A 87 4.05 -3.36 17.92
N LYS A 88 3.39 -4.42 17.46
CA LYS A 88 2.38 -4.36 16.38
C LYS A 88 1.09 -3.63 16.78
N ASN A 89 0.82 -3.52 18.08
CA ASN A 89 -0.28 -2.74 18.68
C ASN A 89 0.11 -1.28 18.91
N ASN A 90 1.35 -0.87 18.61
CA ASN A 90 1.80 0.50 18.79
C ASN A 90 0.89 1.43 17.96
N PRO A 91 0.43 2.57 18.50
CA PRO A 91 -0.41 3.53 17.78
C PRO A 91 0.18 3.98 16.44
N LEU A 92 1.51 3.93 16.28
CA LEU A 92 2.20 4.16 15.01
C LEU A 92 1.70 3.24 13.89
N PHE A 93 1.11 2.08 14.19
CA PHE A 93 0.66 1.07 13.24
C PHE A 93 -0.86 0.86 13.22
N GLU A 94 -1.67 1.76 13.77
CA GLU A 94 -3.12 1.57 13.94
C GLU A 94 -3.81 1.06 12.66
N ASN A 95 -3.62 1.73 11.51
CA ASN A 95 -4.23 1.30 10.24
C ASN A 95 -3.50 0.12 9.55
N PHE A 96 -2.32 -0.29 10.01
CA PHE A 96 -1.56 -1.39 9.39
C PHE A 96 -2.12 -2.76 9.78
N TYR A 97 -2.84 -2.84 10.91
CA TYR A 97 -3.50 -4.06 11.34
C TYR A 97 -4.51 -4.54 10.28
N GLU A 98 -5.40 -3.66 9.85
CA GLU A 98 -6.44 -3.95 8.87
C GLU A 98 -5.83 -4.29 7.50
N VAL A 99 -4.80 -3.53 7.09
CA VAL A 99 -4.00 -3.83 5.89
C VAL A 99 -3.45 -5.25 5.91
N ARG A 100 -2.87 -5.67 7.04
CA ARG A 100 -2.33 -7.03 7.19
C ARG A 100 -3.42 -8.09 7.08
N GLN A 101 -4.59 -7.87 7.67
CA GLN A 101 -5.71 -8.81 7.59
C GLN A 101 -6.21 -8.94 6.15
N LEU A 102 -6.40 -7.82 5.44
CA LEU A 102 -6.81 -7.80 4.04
C LEU A 102 -5.77 -8.48 3.13
N ARG A 103 -4.49 -8.20 3.35
CA ARG A 103 -3.37 -8.89 2.69
C ARG A 103 -3.46 -10.40 2.90
N ASN A 104 -3.67 -10.86 4.12
CA ASN A 104 -3.78 -12.30 4.40
C ASN A 104 -4.99 -12.94 3.72
N THR A 105 -6.11 -12.21 3.56
CA THR A 105 -7.24 -12.69 2.75
C THR A 105 -6.83 -12.88 1.30
N ILE A 106 -6.21 -11.88 0.67
CA ILE A 106 -5.79 -11.95 -0.74
C ILE A 106 -4.73 -13.06 -0.94
N ALA A 107 -3.81 -13.22 0.02
CA ALA A 107 -2.75 -14.23 -0.03
C ALA A 107 -3.25 -15.69 0.02
N HIS A 108 -4.45 -15.89 0.57
CA HIS A 108 -5.05 -17.21 0.82
C HIS A 108 -6.42 -17.32 0.15
N ILE A 109 -6.62 -16.61 -0.95
CA ILE A 109 -7.88 -16.50 -1.65
C ILE A 109 -8.37 -17.86 -2.16
N GLU A 110 -7.45 -18.75 -2.53
CA GLU A 110 -7.72 -20.11 -2.98
C GLU A 110 -8.41 -20.96 -1.91
N LYS A 111 -8.09 -20.71 -0.63
CA LYS A 111 -8.71 -21.41 0.50
C LYS A 111 -10.05 -20.82 0.91
N ARG A 112 -10.33 -19.59 0.46
CA ARG A 112 -11.48 -18.80 0.91
C ARG A 112 -12.53 -18.60 -0.18
N ILE A 113 -12.24 -18.94 -1.43
CA ILE A 113 -13.11 -18.64 -2.58
C ILE A 113 -14.55 -19.14 -2.39
N THR A 114 -14.72 -20.32 -1.81
CA THR A 114 -16.04 -20.93 -1.52
C THR A 114 -16.78 -20.15 -0.44
N GLU A 115 -16.11 -19.81 0.66
CA GLU A 115 -16.69 -19.07 1.79
C GLU A 115 -17.12 -17.65 1.37
N ILE A 116 -16.29 -17.00 0.55
CA ILE A 116 -16.50 -15.62 0.07
C ILE A 116 -17.65 -15.54 -0.95
N LEU A 117 -17.67 -16.46 -1.92
CA LEU A 117 -18.66 -16.46 -3.00
C LEU A 117 -20.03 -16.95 -2.53
N ILE A 118 -20.08 -18.00 -1.70
CA ILE A 118 -21.34 -18.68 -1.37
C ILE A 118 -22.09 -17.96 -0.24
N GLU A 119 -21.39 -17.47 0.79
CA GLU A 119 -22.09 -16.97 1.99
C GLU A 119 -22.44 -15.49 1.94
N LYS A 120 -21.74 -14.71 1.12
CA LYS A 120 -21.80 -13.24 1.21
C LYS A 120 -21.88 -12.49 -0.12
N GLU A 121 -21.73 -13.16 -1.26
CA GLU A 121 -21.75 -12.53 -2.60
C GLU A 121 -20.78 -11.33 -2.74
N PHE A 122 -19.68 -11.34 -1.98
CA PHE A 122 -18.67 -10.28 -2.06
C PHE A 122 -17.75 -10.47 -3.26
N PRO A 123 -17.22 -9.38 -3.85
CA PRO A 123 -16.21 -9.50 -4.88
C PRO A 123 -14.95 -10.15 -4.30
N ILE A 124 -14.47 -11.19 -4.97
CA ILE A 124 -13.36 -12.05 -4.54
C ILE A 124 -12.12 -11.21 -4.19
N TYR A 125 -11.78 -10.22 -5.02
CA TYR A 125 -10.63 -9.35 -4.82
C TYR A 125 -10.95 -8.03 -4.12
N GLY A 126 -12.20 -7.82 -3.68
CA GLY A 126 -12.66 -6.57 -3.08
C GLY A 126 -13.10 -5.51 -4.08
N VAL A 127 -13.19 -4.28 -3.60
CA VAL A 127 -13.59 -3.08 -4.33
C VAL A 127 -12.54 -2.00 -4.12
N ILE A 128 -12.14 -1.33 -5.20
CA ILE A 128 -11.32 -0.11 -5.14
C ILE A 128 -12.22 1.07 -5.50
N SER A 129 -12.35 2.04 -4.62
CA SER A 129 -13.09 3.29 -4.87
C SER A 129 -12.20 4.51 -4.74
N TRP A 130 -12.47 5.56 -5.50
CA TRP A 130 -11.71 6.80 -5.42
C TRP A 130 -12.53 7.99 -5.88
N THR A 131 -12.14 9.18 -5.45
CA THR A 131 -12.71 10.44 -5.90
C THR A 131 -11.74 11.13 -6.86
N LYS A 132 -12.31 11.72 -7.92
CA LYS A 132 -11.58 12.54 -8.88
C LYS A 132 -12.23 13.91 -9.01
N ASN A 133 -11.43 14.96 -8.93
CA ASN A 133 -11.90 16.31 -9.26
C ASN A 133 -12.04 16.47 -10.78
N ILE A 134 -13.14 17.07 -11.21
CA ILE A 134 -13.35 17.37 -12.62
C ILE A 134 -12.58 18.66 -12.94
N LYS A 135 -11.74 18.62 -13.98
CA LYS A 135 -10.97 19.80 -14.40
C LYS A 135 -11.91 20.96 -14.71
N ASN A 136 -11.55 22.15 -14.23
CA ASN A 136 -12.26 23.41 -14.44
C ASN A 136 -13.67 23.46 -13.81
N THR A 137 -13.99 22.58 -12.86
CA THR A 137 -15.19 22.70 -12.03
C THR A 137 -14.85 22.51 -10.54
N ASN A 138 -15.76 22.90 -9.65
CA ASN A 138 -15.67 22.58 -8.22
C ASN A 138 -16.28 21.19 -7.91
N ASP A 139 -16.60 20.41 -8.94
CA ASP A 139 -17.25 19.12 -8.79
C ASP A 139 -16.24 18.00 -8.69
N SER A 140 -16.66 16.95 -7.98
CA SER A 140 -15.93 15.70 -7.90
C SER A 140 -16.83 14.55 -8.30
N LYS A 141 -16.23 13.54 -8.93
CA LYS A 141 -16.89 12.28 -9.28
C LYS A 141 -16.29 11.16 -8.45
N LEU A 142 -17.17 10.32 -7.93
CA LEU A 142 -16.80 9.09 -7.29
C LEU A 142 -16.78 7.96 -8.32
N PHE A 143 -15.74 7.15 -8.26
CA PHE A 143 -15.56 5.97 -9.09
C PHE A 143 -15.33 4.76 -8.20
N ALA A 144 -15.76 3.59 -8.68
CA ALA A 144 -15.47 2.33 -8.05
C ALA A 144 -15.24 1.25 -9.10
N VAL A 145 -14.34 0.31 -8.81
CA VAL A 145 -14.13 -0.91 -9.58
C VAL A 145 -14.19 -2.10 -8.63
N SER A 146 -14.71 -3.20 -9.14
CA SER A 146 -14.93 -4.42 -8.40
C SER A 146 -14.62 -5.60 -9.31
N THR A 147 -13.96 -6.64 -8.78
CA THR A 147 -13.62 -7.84 -9.56
C THR A 147 -14.24 -9.07 -8.91
N GLY A 148 -15.10 -9.74 -9.67
CA GLY A 148 -15.80 -10.95 -9.23
C GLY A 148 -17.03 -11.23 -10.09
N THR A 149 -17.78 -12.25 -9.68
CA THR A 149 -19.09 -12.59 -10.25
C THR A 149 -20.17 -11.85 -9.48
N PHE A 150 -21.04 -11.12 -10.18
CA PHE A 150 -22.13 -10.37 -9.57
C PHE A 150 -23.45 -11.07 -9.85
N THR A 151 -23.99 -11.76 -8.85
CA THR A 151 -25.31 -12.40 -8.88
C THR A 151 -26.42 -11.43 -8.48
N ASP A 152 -26.15 -10.50 -7.55
CA ASP A 152 -27.05 -9.42 -7.15
C ASP A 152 -26.33 -8.05 -7.14
N LYS A 153 -26.66 -7.20 -8.13
CA LYS A 153 -26.07 -5.85 -8.24
C LYS A 153 -26.45 -4.93 -7.08
N ASN A 154 -27.56 -5.20 -6.37
CA ASN A 154 -28.03 -4.35 -5.28
C ASN A 154 -27.25 -4.58 -3.97
N LYS A 155 -26.48 -5.66 -3.87
CA LYS A 155 -25.58 -5.94 -2.74
C LYS A 155 -24.16 -5.40 -2.94
N MET A 156 -23.87 -4.75 -4.07
CA MET A 156 -22.58 -4.10 -4.35
C MET A 156 -22.38 -2.78 -3.56
N ASN A 157 -22.79 -2.75 -2.30
CA ASN A 157 -22.56 -1.64 -1.40
C ASN A 157 -21.18 -1.80 -0.76
N GLY A 158 -20.11 -1.68 -1.54
CA GLY A 158 -18.83 -1.36 -0.94
C GLY A 158 -19.00 -0.05 -0.18
N LYS A 159 -18.69 -0.02 1.13
CA LYS A 159 -18.79 1.21 1.91
C LYS A 159 -17.86 2.26 1.30
N ILE A 160 -18.47 3.22 0.62
CA ILE A 160 -17.79 4.46 0.22
C ILE A 160 -17.53 5.22 1.50
N LEU A 161 -16.29 5.21 1.97
CA LEU A 161 -15.88 6.05 3.09
C LEU A 161 -16.11 7.51 2.68
N GLY A 162 -16.79 8.26 3.56
CA GLY A 162 -17.16 9.65 3.31
C GLY A 162 -15.97 10.47 2.82
N VAL A 163 -16.21 11.39 1.89
CA VAL A 163 -15.16 12.18 1.24
C VAL A 163 -14.36 12.95 2.30
N ASN A 164 -13.13 12.50 2.58
CA ASN A 164 -12.23 13.23 3.47
C ASN A 164 -11.76 14.51 2.77
N SER A 165 -12.21 15.67 3.26
CA SER A 165 -11.93 16.98 2.66
C SER A 165 -10.44 17.34 2.65
N LYS A 166 -9.61 16.68 3.47
CA LYS A 166 -8.17 16.94 3.60
C LYS A 166 -7.37 16.76 2.30
N PHE A 167 -7.92 16.08 1.29
CA PHE A 167 -7.19 15.75 0.05
C PHE A 167 -7.78 16.38 -1.21
N LYS A 168 -8.73 17.31 -1.09
CA LYS A 168 -9.44 17.92 -2.23
C LYS A 168 -8.55 18.64 -3.24
N GLU A 169 -7.31 18.97 -2.92
CA GLU A 169 -6.40 19.65 -3.86
C GLU A 169 -5.78 18.69 -4.90
N LYS A 170 -5.85 17.36 -4.69
CA LYS A 170 -5.26 16.37 -5.58
C LYS A 170 -6.23 16.01 -6.71
N GLU A 171 -5.71 15.65 -7.89
CA GLU A 171 -6.55 15.19 -9.02
C GLU A 171 -7.30 13.90 -8.69
N ILE A 172 -6.62 12.95 -8.02
CA ILE A 172 -7.18 11.70 -7.46
C ILE A 172 -6.94 11.68 -5.96
N TYR A 173 -7.98 11.38 -5.19
CA TYR A 173 -7.94 11.30 -3.73
C TYR A 173 -9.04 10.38 -3.18
N ASN A 174 -9.00 10.16 -1.86
CA ASN A 174 -9.88 9.26 -1.14
C ASN A 174 -9.87 7.85 -1.74
N ILE A 175 -8.68 7.36 -2.08
CA ILE A 175 -8.51 6.01 -2.62
C ILE A 175 -8.75 5.02 -1.47
N CYS A 176 -9.83 4.27 -1.57
CA CYS A 176 -10.21 3.28 -0.58
C CYS A 176 -10.17 1.88 -1.20
N TYR A 177 -9.72 0.92 -0.41
CA TYR A 177 -9.87 -0.50 -0.72
C TYR A 177 -10.80 -1.12 0.31
N THR A 178 -11.87 -1.73 -0.18
CA THR A 178 -12.83 -2.48 0.62
C THR A 178 -12.68 -3.95 0.30
N GLY A 179 -12.42 -4.76 1.32
CA GLY A 179 -12.35 -6.20 1.19
C GLY A 179 -12.99 -6.87 2.40
N ILE A 180 -12.69 -8.14 2.57
CA ILE A 180 -13.23 -8.93 3.69
C ILE A 180 -12.11 -9.53 4.50
N ILE A 181 -12.34 -9.61 5.80
CA ILE A 181 -11.44 -10.26 6.75
C ILE A 181 -12.22 -11.30 7.55
N ARG A 182 -11.50 -12.32 8.01
CA ARG A 182 -12.06 -13.38 8.85
C ARG A 182 -11.87 -12.98 10.32
N ASN A 183 -12.97 -12.98 11.06
CA ASN A 183 -12.99 -12.79 12.50
C ASN A 183 -12.52 -14.05 13.24
N LEU A 184 -12.25 -13.91 14.54
CA LEU A 184 -11.85 -15.02 15.40
C LEU A 184 -12.93 -16.11 15.52
N ASP A 185 -14.20 -15.74 15.39
CA ASP A 185 -15.35 -16.65 15.40
C ASP A 185 -15.63 -17.29 14.02
N ASN A 186 -14.68 -17.17 13.09
CA ASN A 186 -14.79 -17.61 11.69
C ASN A 186 -15.83 -16.89 10.84
N THR A 187 -16.45 -15.82 11.34
CA THR A 187 -17.33 -14.98 10.52
C THR A 187 -16.54 -14.05 9.61
N PHE A 188 -17.17 -13.56 8.56
CA PHE A 188 -16.57 -12.56 7.66
C PHE A 188 -17.15 -11.18 7.94
N GLN A 189 -16.27 -10.18 7.98
CA GLN A 189 -16.66 -8.79 8.01
C GLN A 189 -16.02 -8.01 6.87
N GLU A 190 -16.78 -7.06 6.33
CA GLU A 190 -16.26 -6.08 5.38
C GLU A 190 -15.41 -5.05 6.13
N VAL A 191 -14.20 -4.81 5.62
CA VAL A 191 -13.29 -3.79 6.12
C VAL A 191 -12.84 -2.92 4.97
N SER A 192 -12.82 -1.62 5.22
CA SER A 192 -12.40 -0.62 4.26
C SER A 192 -11.25 0.18 4.82
N VAL A 193 -10.18 0.33 4.03
CA VAL A 193 -9.00 1.11 4.41
C VAL A 193 -8.78 2.24 3.41
N ASN A 194 -8.36 3.40 3.91
CA ASN A 194 -8.00 4.55 3.07
C ASN A 194 -6.49 4.50 2.75
N ILE A 195 -6.17 4.27 1.48
CA ILE A 195 -4.80 4.14 0.99
C ILE A 195 -4.05 5.47 1.11
N ASP A 196 -4.71 6.61 0.92
CA ASP A 196 -4.06 7.92 1.10
C ASP A 196 -3.60 8.11 2.54
N GLU A 197 -4.43 7.74 3.51
CA GLU A 197 -4.12 7.83 4.94
C GLU A 197 -3.01 6.86 5.35
N ILE A 198 -3.05 5.62 4.86
CA ILE A 198 -1.98 4.63 5.08
C ILE A 198 -0.63 5.15 4.57
N ILE A 199 -0.59 5.76 3.38
CA ILE A 199 0.65 6.30 2.82
C ILE A 199 1.12 7.53 3.61
N GLN A 200 0.21 8.39 4.10
CA GLN A 200 0.60 9.47 5.01
C GLN A 200 1.15 8.93 6.34
N GLN A 201 0.55 7.89 6.90
CA GLN A 201 1.03 7.25 8.12
C GLN A 201 2.42 6.64 7.92
N LEU A 202 2.65 5.92 6.81
CA LEU A 202 3.96 5.40 6.46
C LEU A 202 5.02 6.52 6.42
N LYS A 203 4.69 7.64 5.79
CA LYS A 203 5.56 8.81 5.74
C LYS A 203 5.86 9.36 7.13
N GLY A 204 4.84 9.52 7.98
CA GLY A 204 5.02 9.98 9.36
C GLY A 204 5.89 9.06 10.21
N ILE A 205 5.78 7.74 10.03
CA ILE A 205 6.66 6.77 10.71
C ILE A 205 8.11 6.95 10.26
N ILE A 206 8.37 7.11 8.95
CA ILE A 206 9.72 7.32 8.43
C ILE A 206 10.31 8.63 8.95
N GLU A 207 9.54 9.71 8.96
CA GLU A 207 9.97 11.00 9.52
C GLU A 207 10.29 10.87 11.03
N HIS A 208 9.48 10.12 11.77
CA HIS A 208 9.73 9.82 13.18
C HIS A 208 11.04 9.03 13.37
N LEU A 209 11.25 7.95 12.60
CA LEU A 209 12.48 7.15 12.67
C LEU A 209 13.73 7.99 12.33
N GLU A 210 13.67 8.81 11.28
CA GLU A 210 14.76 9.72 10.92
C GLU A 210 15.05 10.74 12.05
N SER A 211 14.00 11.26 12.70
CA SER A 211 14.17 12.22 13.80
C SER A 211 14.90 11.64 15.02
N GLN A 212 14.83 10.31 15.20
CA GLN A 212 15.54 9.61 16.28
C GLN A 212 17.02 9.36 15.97
N ILE A 213 17.43 9.47 14.70
CA ILE A 213 18.82 9.27 14.28
C ILE A 213 19.61 10.56 14.57
N ASN A 214 20.14 10.65 15.79
CA ASN A 214 21.00 11.76 16.21
C ASN A 214 22.46 11.52 15.82
N ILE A 215 22.74 11.57 14.52
CA ILE A 215 24.08 11.32 13.96
C ILE A 215 24.57 12.56 13.22
N LYS A 216 25.86 12.91 13.40
CA LYS A 216 26.46 14.06 12.73
C LYS A 216 26.39 13.84 11.21
N LYS A 217 25.88 14.84 10.48
CA LYS A 217 25.70 14.78 9.01
C LYS A 217 26.98 14.44 8.23
N SER A 218 28.16 14.58 8.83
CA SER A 218 29.48 14.36 8.22
C SER A 218 30.02 12.93 8.33
N GLU A 219 29.29 11.98 8.91
CA GLU A 219 29.79 10.60 9.03
C GLU A 219 29.76 9.86 7.69
N GLU A 220 30.79 9.02 7.47
CA GLU A 220 30.84 8.12 6.33
C GLU A 220 29.65 7.16 6.35
N ARG A 221 29.12 6.84 5.15
CA ARG A 221 27.91 6.01 4.99
C ARG A 221 28.21 4.76 4.19
N HIS A 222 27.46 3.70 4.44
CA HIS A 222 27.50 2.47 3.64
C HIS A 222 26.90 2.72 2.25
N LEU A 223 27.47 2.05 1.24
CA LEU A 223 26.85 1.90 -0.07
C LEU A 223 25.95 0.66 -0.02
N THR A 224 24.66 0.85 -0.27
CA THR A 224 23.63 -0.19 -0.10
C THR A 224 23.15 -0.78 -1.42
N ASN A 225 23.42 -0.12 -2.54
CA ASN A 225 23.02 -0.56 -3.87
C ASN A 225 24.25 -0.60 -4.78
N LEU A 226 24.41 -1.71 -5.50
CA LEU A 226 25.48 -1.93 -6.46
C LEU A 226 24.89 -2.25 -7.82
N PHE A 227 25.25 -1.46 -8.82
CA PHE A 227 25.00 -1.75 -10.22
C PHE A 227 26.30 -2.26 -10.85
N ILE A 228 26.24 -3.41 -11.52
CA ILE A 228 27.38 -4.01 -12.21
C ILE A 228 27.01 -4.18 -13.67
N GLU A 229 27.78 -3.56 -14.55
CA GLU A 229 27.72 -3.79 -16.00
C GLU A 229 28.95 -4.62 -16.39
N ILE A 230 28.72 -5.71 -17.11
CA ILE A 230 29.79 -6.62 -17.56
C ILE A 230 29.67 -6.73 -19.07
N ASP A 231 30.71 -6.32 -19.79
CA ASP A 231 30.80 -6.50 -21.23
C ASP A 231 30.90 -7.99 -21.57
N GLY A 232 29.84 -8.52 -22.18
CA GLY A 232 29.80 -9.89 -22.67
C GLY A 232 30.27 -9.97 -24.12
N SER A 233 31.46 -10.54 -24.37
CA SER A 233 31.78 -11.07 -25.69
C SER A 233 31.36 -12.54 -25.75
N TRP A 234 30.27 -12.82 -26.47
CA TRP A 234 29.93 -14.19 -26.84
C TRP A 234 30.92 -14.63 -27.92
N LYS A 235 31.86 -15.52 -27.58
CA LYS A 235 32.69 -16.24 -28.56
C LYS A 235 32.02 -17.55 -28.94
#